data_AF-A0A852MKD6-F1
#
_entry.id   AF-A0A852MKD6-F1
#
_cell.length_a   1.000
_cell.length_b   1.000
_cell.length_c   1.000
_cell.angle_alpha   90.00
_cell.angle_beta   90.00
_cell.angle_gamma   90.00
#
_symmetry.space_group_name_H-M   'P 1'
#
loop_
_entity.id
_entity.type
_entity.pdbx_description
1 polymer ?
#
loop_
_entity_poly.entity_id
_entity_poly.type
_entity_poly.pdbx_seq_one_letter_code
_entity_poly.pdbx_strand_id
1 'polypeptide(L)'
;QLLASASYDDTVRLYHEEEDDWVCCATLEGHGSTVWSVAFDRSGERLASCSDDKTVRIWRQFQPGNQEGVACNGTDPTWKCVCTLSGYHTRTIYDVAWCHLTGALATACGDDAIRIFEESSAPGPPTFSLAAHVPRAHAQDVNCVAWNPKEPGLLASCSDDGDIAFWQYQRPEGL
;
A
#
# COMPACT_ATOMS: atom_id res chain seq x y z
N GLN A 1 5.51 -17.14 9.23
CA GLN A 1 5.41 -15.66 9.27
C GLN A 1 5.87 -15.14 7.91
N LEU A 2 5.39 -13.97 7.45
CA LEU A 2 5.75 -13.41 6.15
C LEU A 2 6.49 -12.08 6.37
N LEU A 3 7.62 -11.90 5.68
CA LEU A 3 8.37 -10.64 5.61
C LEU A 3 8.23 -10.07 4.20
N ALA A 4 8.11 -8.74 4.11
CA ALA A 4 8.18 -8.01 2.85
C ALA A 4 9.33 -7.01 2.89
N SER A 5 10.04 -6.86 1.77
CA SER A 5 11.02 -5.79 1.57
C SER A 5 10.67 -4.99 0.30
N ALA A 6 10.94 -3.70 0.34
CA ALA A 6 10.85 -2.78 -0.78
C ALA A 6 12.25 -2.24 -1.08
N SER A 7 12.57 -1.97 -2.35
CA SER A 7 13.94 -1.72 -2.75
C SER A 7 14.06 -0.68 -3.86
N TYR A 8 15.27 -0.11 -3.95
CA TYR A 8 15.70 0.76 -5.05
C TYR A 8 15.80 0.01 -6.39
N ASP A 9 15.80 -1.33 -6.39
CA ASP A 9 15.79 -2.17 -7.60
C ASP A 9 14.40 -2.33 -8.24
N ASP A 10 13.47 -1.44 -7.90
CA ASP A 10 12.08 -1.37 -8.39
C ASP A 10 11.20 -2.58 -8.00
N THR A 11 11.70 -3.48 -7.14
CA THR A 11 10.98 -4.69 -6.74
C THR A 11 10.49 -4.64 -5.30
N VAL A 12 9.42 -5.39 -5.04
CA VAL A 12 9.07 -5.86 -3.69
C VAL A 12 9.41 -7.34 -3.61
N ARG A 13 10.01 -7.80 -2.51
CA ARG A 13 10.27 -9.22 -2.29
C ARG A 13 9.57 -9.71 -1.04
N LEU A 14 9.12 -10.96 -1.09
CA LEU A 14 8.49 -11.64 0.01
C LEU A 14 9.33 -12.83 0.46
N TYR A 15 9.33 -13.06 1.77
CA TYR A 15 10.11 -14.11 2.41
C TYR A 15 9.29 -14.82 3.47
N HIS A 16 9.46 -16.13 3.57
CA HIS A 16 8.98 -16.90 4.70
C HIS A 16 10.00 -17.97 5.08
N GLU A 17 9.74 -18.59 6.21
CA GLU A 17 10.51 -19.71 6.71
C GLU A 17 10.09 -21.00 5.99
N GLU A 18 11.07 -21.76 5.50
CA GLU A 18 10.97 -23.12 4.96
C GLU A 18 12.09 -23.96 5.58
N GLU A 19 11.76 -25.10 6.19
CA GLU A 19 12.75 -26.07 6.72
C GLU A 19 13.86 -25.43 7.59
N ASP A 20 13.49 -24.57 8.55
CA ASP A 20 14.39 -23.82 9.45
C ASP A 20 15.32 -22.80 8.75
N ASP A 21 15.03 -22.39 7.51
CA ASP A 21 15.71 -21.29 6.80
C ASP A 21 14.73 -20.27 6.20
N TRP A 22 15.19 -19.04 5.93
CA TRP A 22 14.38 -18.00 5.29
C TRP A 22 14.64 -17.95 3.79
N VAL A 23 13.59 -18.16 3.00
CA VAL A 23 13.68 -18.14 1.54
C VAL A 23 12.93 -16.96 0.95
N CYS A 24 13.40 -16.48 -0.22
CA CYS A 24 12.65 -15.51 -1.03
C CYS A 24 11.59 -16.25 -1.84
N CYS A 25 10.33 -16.16 -1.43
CA CYS A 25 9.22 -16.90 -2.04
C CYS A 25 8.54 -16.16 -3.20
N ALA A 26 8.71 -14.83 -3.30
CA ALA A 26 8.18 -14.06 -4.41
C ALA A 26 9.00 -12.79 -4.68
N THR A 27 9.13 -12.45 -5.96
CA THR A 27 9.58 -11.14 -6.44
C THR A 27 8.43 -10.49 -7.20
N LEU A 28 7.98 -9.33 -6.72
CA LEU A 28 6.87 -8.57 -7.28
C LEU A 28 7.46 -7.49 -8.19
N GLU A 29 7.41 -7.75 -9.49
CA GLU A 29 7.89 -6.83 -10.53
C GLU A 29 6.73 -6.02 -11.11
N GLY A 30 6.97 -4.74 -11.37
CA GLY A 30 6.01 -3.89 -12.08
C GLY A 30 6.16 -2.40 -11.81
N HIS A 31 6.72 -1.99 -10.67
CA HIS A 31 7.08 -0.58 -10.47
C HIS A 31 8.14 -0.15 -11.49
N GLY A 32 8.09 1.12 -11.90
CA GLY A 32 9.01 1.70 -12.89
C GLY A 32 10.15 2.51 -12.28
N SER A 33 10.24 2.55 -10.95
CA SER A 33 11.27 3.24 -10.17
C SER A 33 11.23 2.72 -8.72
N THR A 34 12.11 3.24 -7.87
CA THR A 34 12.31 2.84 -6.46
C THR A 34 11.00 2.62 -5.72
N VAL A 35 10.88 1.49 -5.01
CA VAL A 35 9.77 1.22 -4.11
C VAL A 35 10.16 1.67 -2.71
N TRP A 36 9.44 2.64 -2.17
CA TRP A 36 9.78 3.31 -0.90
C TRP A 36 9.19 2.62 0.32
N SER A 37 7.94 2.15 0.22
CA SER A 37 7.22 1.59 1.36
C SER A 37 6.22 0.52 0.93
N VAL A 38 5.85 -0.33 1.88
CA VAL A 38 4.87 -1.41 1.73
C VAL A 38 3.97 -1.50 2.97
N ALA A 39 2.69 -1.82 2.77
CA ALA A 39 1.73 -2.02 3.85
C ALA A 39 0.78 -3.19 3.54
N PHE A 40 0.74 -4.18 4.44
CA PHE A 40 -0.25 -5.26 4.36
C PHE A 40 -1.64 -4.75 4.72
N ASP A 41 -2.64 -5.25 4.02
CA ASP A 41 -4.03 -5.09 4.44
C ASP A 41 -4.30 -5.91 5.73
N ARG A 42 -5.51 -5.78 6.29
CA ARG A 42 -5.88 -6.48 7.51
C ARG A 42 -5.83 -8.02 7.36
N SER A 43 -6.12 -8.53 6.17
CA SER A 43 -6.15 -9.97 5.91
C SER A 43 -4.76 -10.59 5.83
N GLY A 44 -3.76 -9.80 5.42
CA GLY A 44 -2.42 -10.27 5.09
C GLY A 44 -2.32 -10.91 3.71
N GLU A 45 -3.43 -11.10 3.00
CA GLU A 45 -3.49 -11.66 1.64
C GLU A 45 -3.23 -10.61 0.57
N ARG A 46 -3.17 -9.32 0.96
CA ARG A 46 -2.89 -8.21 0.07
C ARG A 46 -1.84 -7.27 0.64
N LEU A 47 -1.09 -6.66 -0.27
CA LEU A 47 -0.01 -5.74 0.02
C LEU A 47 -0.16 -4.51 -0.88
N ALA A 48 -0.10 -3.32 -0.29
CA ALA A 48 0.09 -2.08 -1.03
C ALA A 48 1.59 -1.76 -1.08
N SER A 49 2.09 -1.28 -2.21
CA SER A 49 3.43 -0.70 -2.35
C SER A 49 3.36 0.66 -3.02
N CYS A 50 4.21 1.59 -2.60
CA CYS A 50 4.31 2.92 -3.20
C CYS A 50 5.71 3.21 -3.73
N SER A 51 5.80 4.01 -4.78
CA SER A 51 7.03 4.17 -5.55
C SER A 51 7.27 5.60 -6.00
N ASP A 52 8.53 5.86 -6.34
CA ASP A 52 8.98 7.03 -7.09
C ASP A 52 8.36 7.15 -8.49
N ASP A 53 7.83 6.05 -9.04
CA ASP A 53 7.05 6.06 -10.29
C ASP A 53 5.68 6.74 -10.16
N LYS A 54 5.35 7.26 -8.97
CA LYS A 54 4.12 8.00 -8.64
C LYS A 54 2.87 7.14 -8.68
N THR A 55 3.03 5.82 -8.51
CA THR A 55 1.93 4.88 -8.42
C THR A 55 1.92 4.13 -7.09
N VAL A 56 0.71 3.73 -6.70
CA VAL A 56 0.51 2.69 -5.69
C VAL A 56 0.06 1.43 -6.38
N ARG A 57 0.67 0.29 -6.08
CA ARG A 57 0.25 -1.02 -6.58
C ARG A 57 -0.35 -1.85 -5.47
N ILE A 58 -1.44 -2.55 -5.79
CA ILE A 58 -2.07 -3.53 -4.90
C ILE A 58 -1.74 -4.91 -5.41
N TRP A 59 -1.06 -5.68 -4.58
CA TRP A 59 -0.69 -7.06 -4.84
C TRP A 59 -1.61 -7.98 -4.04
N ARG A 60 -2.04 -9.08 -4.65
CA ARG A 60 -2.84 -10.11 -4.00
C ARG A 60 -2.15 -11.47 -4.11
N GLN A 61 -2.18 -12.21 -3.01
CA GLN A 61 -1.77 -13.61 -2.97
C GLN A 61 -2.87 -14.51 -3.53
N PHE A 62 -2.47 -15.45 -4.38
CA PHE A 62 -3.33 -16.49 -4.93
C PHE A 62 -2.80 -17.85 -4.48
N GLN A 63 -3.65 -18.61 -3.81
CA GLN A 63 -3.33 -19.98 -3.39
C GLN A 63 -3.46 -20.95 -4.59
N PRO A 64 -2.74 -22.08 -4.61
CA PRO A 64 -2.97 -23.12 -5.60
C PRO A 64 -4.44 -23.57 -5.63
N GLY A 65 -5.03 -23.66 -6.83
CA GLY A 65 -6.45 -23.99 -6.98
C GLY A 65 -7.43 -22.84 -6.68
N ASN A 66 -6.95 -21.59 -6.65
CA ASN A 66 -7.81 -20.41 -6.53
C ASN A 66 -8.90 -20.35 -7.62
N GLN A 67 -10.05 -19.77 -7.27
CA GLN A 67 -11.24 -19.72 -8.14
C GLN A 67 -11.03 -18.84 -9.37
N GLU A 68 -10.10 -17.91 -9.29
CA GLU A 68 -9.73 -16.98 -10.35
C GLU A 68 -8.86 -17.65 -11.45
N GLY A 69 -8.39 -18.89 -11.24
CA GLY A 69 -7.59 -19.63 -12.21
C GLY A 69 -6.17 -19.09 -12.40
N VAL A 70 -5.65 -18.32 -11.44
CA VAL A 70 -4.27 -17.82 -11.46
C VAL A 70 -3.31 -18.98 -11.26
N ALA A 71 -2.46 -19.24 -12.25
CA ALA A 71 -1.46 -20.29 -12.18
C ALA A 71 -0.47 -20.04 -11.03
N CYS A 72 -0.21 -21.09 -10.26
CA CYS A 72 0.75 -21.11 -9.15
C CYS A 72 1.91 -22.04 -9.47
N ASN A 73 3.05 -21.86 -8.82
CA ASN A 73 4.19 -22.76 -9.00
C ASN A 73 4.07 -23.96 -8.07
N GLY A 74 3.49 -25.06 -8.58
CA GLY A 74 3.26 -26.25 -7.77
C GLY A 74 2.32 -25.98 -6.58
N THR A 75 2.84 -26.12 -5.37
CA THR A 75 2.12 -25.89 -4.11
C THR A 75 2.28 -24.48 -3.56
N ASP A 76 3.08 -23.64 -4.21
CA ASP A 76 3.46 -22.36 -3.65
C ASP A 76 2.51 -21.25 -4.11
N PRO A 77 2.06 -20.37 -3.20
CA PRO A 77 1.18 -19.27 -3.56
C PRO A 77 1.90 -18.29 -4.49
N THR A 78 1.13 -17.66 -5.38
CA THR A 78 1.67 -16.65 -6.32
C THR A 78 1.07 -15.29 -6.04
N TRP A 79 1.88 -14.24 -6.15
CA TRP A 79 1.42 -12.87 -6.00
C TRP A 79 1.26 -12.19 -7.36
N LYS A 80 0.18 -11.43 -7.53
CA LYS A 80 -0.08 -10.64 -8.75
C LYS A 80 -0.51 -9.22 -8.42
N CYS A 81 -0.09 -8.28 -9.25
CA CYS A 81 -0.63 -6.92 -9.23
C CYS A 81 -2.07 -6.96 -9.73
N VAL A 82 -3.03 -6.60 -8.87
CA VAL A 82 -4.47 -6.62 -9.16
C VAL A 82 -5.06 -5.22 -9.33
N CYS A 83 -4.36 -4.18 -8.88
CA CYS A 83 -4.73 -2.79 -9.08
C CYS A 83 -3.50 -1.89 -9.14
N THR A 84 -3.55 -0.84 -9.96
CA THR A 84 -2.53 0.22 -10.01
C THR A 84 -3.24 1.57 -9.91
N LEU A 85 -2.93 2.34 -8.87
CA LEU A 85 -3.41 3.70 -8.69
C LEU A 85 -2.41 4.65 -9.35
N SER A 86 -2.75 5.15 -10.53
CA SER A 86 -1.91 6.03 -11.33
C SER A 86 -2.61 7.37 -11.61
N GLY A 87 -1.82 8.43 -11.76
CA GLY A 87 -2.32 9.78 -12.06
C GLY A 87 -2.86 10.56 -10.85
N TYR A 88 -2.76 10.01 -9.63
CA TYR A 88 -3.20 10.68 -8.40
C TYR A 88 -2.10 11.49 -7.71
N HIS A 89 -0.83 11.15 -7.94
CA HIS A 89 0.33 11.74 -7.28
C HIS A 89 1.21 12.48 -8.29
N THR A 90 1.69 13.67 -7.93
CA THR A 90 2.49 14.51 -8.85
C THR A 90 3.99 14.33 -8.66
N ARG A 91 4.41 13.77 -7.52
CA ARG A 91 5.78 13.48 -7.11
C ARG A 91 5.86 12.08 -6.47
N THR A 92 7.07 11.72 -6.04
CA THR A 92 7.43 10.49 -5.34
C THR A 92 6.48 10.23 -4.16
N ILE A 93 6.06 8.97 -4.00
CA ILE A 93 5.26 8.54 -2.86
C ILE A 93 6.19 7.85 -1.87
N TYR A 94 6.48 8.50 -0.75
CA TYR A 94 7.47 8.05 0.24
C TYR A 94 6.93 7.00 1.20
N ASP A 95 5.63 7.06 1.51
CA ASP A 95 5.04 6.11 2.44
C ASP A 95 3.59 5.79 2.11
N VAL A 96 3.17 4.59 2.51
CA VAL A 96 1.82 4.07 2.35
C VAL A 96 1.40 3.34 3.62
N ALA A 97 0.19 3.61 4.10
CA ALA A 97 -0.35 2.96 5.28
C ALA A 97 -1.76 2.43 5.04
N TRP A 98 -1.96 1.15 5.27
CA TRP A 98 -3.26 0.49 5.15
C TRP A 98 -3.90 0.31 6.52
N CYS A 99 -5.01 1.01 6.77
CA CYS A 99 -5.68 0.97 8.07
C CYS A 99 -6.28 -0.41 8.33
N HIS A 100 -5.83 -1.09 9.39
CA HIS A 100 -6.37 -2.40 9.78
C HIS A 100 -7.76 -2.32 10.42
N LEU A 101 -8.22 -1.14 10.81
CA LEU A 101 -9.55 -0.95 11.39
C LEU A 101 -10.60 -0.67 10.33
N THR A 102 -10.31 0.20 9.36
CA THR A 102 -11.29 0.68 8.38
C THR A 102 -11.07 0.15 6.96
N GLY A 103 -9.86 -0.28 6.61
CA GLY A 103 -9.47 -0.61 5.24
C GLY A 103 -9.03 0.60 4.40
N ALA A 104 -9.07 1.82 4.95
CA ALA A 104 -8.61 3.03 4.26
C ALA A 104 -7.10 2.99 3.99
N LEU A 105 -6.68 3.41 2.80
CA LEU A 105 -5.29 3.43 2.37
C LEU A 105 -4.78 4.87 2.30
N ALA A 106 -3.84 5.25 3.16
CA ALA A 106 -3.22 6.57 3.18
C ALA A 106 -1.89 6.57 2.41
N THR A 107 -1.54 7.69 1.80
CA THR A 107 -0.23 7.90 1.16
C THR A 107 0.38 9.23 1.58
N ALA A 108 1.70 9.22 1.77
CA ALA A 108 2.55 10.38 1.98
C ALA A 108 3.34 10.67 0.70
N CYS A 109 3.34 11.91 0.23
CA CYS A 109 3.87 12.27 -1.07
C CYS A 109 4.80 13.48 -0.97
N GLY A 110 5.81 13.53 -1.83
CA GLY A 110 6.71 14.67 -1.99
C GLY A 110 6.08 15.90 -2.65
N ASP A 111 4.76 15.88 -2.89
CA ASP A 111 3.98 17.06 -3.28
C ASP A 111 3.23 17.70 -2.10
N ASP A 112 3.78 17.53 -0.90
CA ASP A 112 3.33 18.07 0.39
C ASP A 112 1.94 17.56 0.84
N ALA A 113 1.40 16.56 0.13
CA ALA A 113 0.01 16.15 0.26
C ALA A 113 -0.17 14.77 0.86
N ILE A 114 -1.25 14.63 1.64
CA ILE A 114 -1.78 13.35 2.10
C ILE A 114 -3.01 13.02 1.27
N ARG A 115 -3.10 11.77 0.82
CA ARG A 115 -4.28 11.23 0.12
C ARG A 115 -4.76 9.97 0.81
N ILE A 116 -6.08 9.81 0.86
CA ILE A 116 -6.74 8.61 1.38
C ILE A 116 -7.57 8.00 0.26
N PHE A 117 -7.42 6.70 0.07
CA PHE A 117 -8.16 5.89 -0.89
C PHE A 117 -9.04 4.88 -0.17
N GLU A 118 -10.21 4.62 -0.75
CA GLU A 118 -11.15 3.61 -0.30
C GLU A 118 -11.39 2.60 -1.42
N GLU A 119 -11.45 1.33 -1.06
CA GLU A 119 -11.76 0.25 -2.01
C GLU A 119 -13.26 0.20 -2.27
N SER A 120 -13.65 0.09 -3.54
CA SER A 120 -15.05 -0.08 -3.92
C SER A 120 -15.57 -1.44 -3.48
N SER A 121 -16.80 -1.48 -2.97
CA SER A 121 -17.50 -2.73 -2.69
C SER A 121 -18.11 -3.39 -3.94
N ALA A 122 -17.92 -2.82 -5.13
CA ALA A 122 -18.47 -3.35 -6.37
C ALA A 122 -17.82 -4.72 -6.72
N PRO A 123 -18.59 -5.66 -7.29
CA PRO A 123 -18.04 -6.94 -7.72
C PRO A 123 -17.05 -6.75 -8.89
N GLY A 124 -15.94 -7.48 -8.85
CA GLY A 124 -14.94 -7.48 -9.92
C GLY A 124 -13.52 -7.32 -9.39
N PRO A 125 -12.56 -6.96 -10.27
CA PRO A 125 -11.21 -6.58 -9.86
C PRO A 125 -11.24 -5.42 -8.86
N PRO A 126 -10.32 -5.39 -7.88
CA PRO A 126 -10.31 -4.34 -6.87
C PRO A 126 -10.08 -2.98 -7.52
N THR A 127 -10.95 -2.03 -7.19
CA THR A 127 -10.84 -0.64 -7.62
C THR A 127 -10.83 0.25 -6.39
N PHE A 128 -9.99 1.29 -6.40
CA PHE A 128 -9.92 2.26 -5.32
C PHE A 128 -10.25 3.65 -5.85
N SER A 129 -10.97 4.40 -5.03
CA SER A 129 -11.32 5.80 -5.30
C SER A 129 -10.62 6.71 -4.29
N LEU A 130 -10.20 7.88 -4.76
CA LEU A 130 -9.69 8.94 -3.91
C LEU A 130 -10.82 9.48 -3.01
N ALA A 131 -10.75 9.20 -1.72
CA ALA A 131 -11.75 9.59 -0.72
C ALA A 131 -11.39 10.89 0.02
N ALA A 132 -10.10 11.20 0.15
CA ALA A 132 -9.64 12.48 0.68
C ALA A 132 -8.32 12.91 0.03
N HIS A 133 -8.13 14.22 -0.08
CA HIS A 133 -6.91 14.85 -0.59
C HIS A 133 -6.65 16.16 0.15
N VAL A 134 -5.55 16.22 0.88
CA VAL A 134 -5.08 17.41 1.60
C VAL A 134 -3.81 17.90 0.89
N PRO A 135 -3.91 18.82 -0.10
CA PRO A 135 -2.80 19.16 -1.01
C PRO A 135 -1.63 19.90 -0.36
N ARG A 136 -1.80 20.43 0.85
CA ARG A 136 -0.76 21.07 1.66
C ARG A 136 -0.94 20.58 3.09
N ALA A 137 -0.80 19.27 3.26
CA ALA A 137 -0.87 18.65 4.57
C ALA A 137 0.32 19.12 5.43
N HIS A 138 1.46 19.34 4.78
CA HIS A 138 2.68 19.91 5.33
C HIS A 138 3.22 21.04 4.45
N ALA A 139 4.27 21.74 4.89
CA ALA A 139 4.93 22.80 4.14
C ALA A 139 6.07 22.30 3.23
N GLN A 140 6.46 21.02 3.39
CA GLN A 140 7.43 20.29 2.58
C GLN A 140 6.94 18.84 2.42
N ASP A 141 7.76 18.00 1.77
CA ASP A 141 7.52 16.59 1.51
C ASP A 141 6.99 15.85 2.74
N VAL A 142 5.91 15.08 2.57
CA VAL A 142 5.38 14.21 3.63
C VAL A 142 6.14 12.91 3.59
N ASN A 143 6.82 12.57 4.67
CA ASN A 143 7.73 11.43 4.75
C ASN A 143 7.05 10.15 5.22
N CYS A 144 6.04 10.25 6.09
CA CYS A 144 5.39 9.10 6.70
C CYS A 144 3.92 9.39 6.98
N VAL A 145 3.08 8.36 6.87
CA VAL A 145 1.70 8.34 7.33
C VAL A 145 1.48 7.07 8.16
N ALA A 146 0.82 7.19 9.31
CA ALA A 146 0.58 6.05 10.19
C ALA A 146 -0.84 6.10 10.78
N TRP A 147 -1.64 5.06 10.49
CA TRP A 147 -2.96 4.91 11.10
C TRP A 147 -2.84 4.48 12.56
N ASN A 148 -3.69 5.05 13.41
CA ASN A 148 -3.82 4.59 14.79
C ASN A 148 -4.38 3.15 14.82
N PRO A 149 -3.77 2.23 15.56
CA PRO A 149 -4.21 0.83 15.60
C PRO A 149 -5.43 0.56 16.48
N LYS A 150 -5.94 1.57 17.20
CA LYS A 150 -7.05 1.46 18.16
C LYS A 150 -8.18 2.47 17.91
N GLU A 151 -7.89 3.60 17.29
CA GLU A 151 -8.85 4.67 17.00
C GLU A 151 -9.10 4.78 15.50
N PRO A 152 -10.28 4.34 15.00
CA PRO A 152 -10.60 4.40 13.58
C PRO A 152 -10.55 5.83 13.05
N GLY A 153 -9.85 6.02 11.93
CA GLY A 153 -9.74 7.31 11.25
C GLY A 153 -8.70 8.27 11.83
N LEU A 154 -8.10 7.99 12.99
CA LEU A 154 -7.00 8.80 13.50
C LEU A 154 -5.71 8.46 12.73
N LEU A 155 -5.11 9.46 12.08
CA LEU A 155 -3.90 9.34 11.28
C LEU A 155 -2.83 10.30 11.83
N ALA A 156 -1.59 9.84 11.93
CA ALA A 156 -0.43 10.70 12.15
C ALA A 156 0.39 10.83 10.86
N SER A 157 1.04 11.97 10.66
CA SER A 157 2.02 12.18 9.58
C SER A 157 3.20 13.02 10.06
N CYS A 158 4.33 12.92 9.37
CA CYS A 158 5.48 13.80 9.56
C CYS A 158 6.09 14.22 8.22
N SER A 159 6.87 15.30 8.24
CA SER A 159 7.42 15.94 7.04
C SER A 159 8.82 16.49 7.26
N ASP A 160 9.51 16.78 6.15
CA ASP A 160 10.77 17.52 6.11
C ASP A 160 10.67 18.94 6.69
N ASP A 161 9.45 19.48 6.87
CA ASP A 161 9.23 20.75 7.56
C ASP A 161 9.52 20.69 9.08
N GLY A 162 9.71 19.49 9.62
CA GLY A 162 10.02 19.25 11.03
C GLY A 162 8.78 19.03 11.92
N ASP A 163 7.58 19.10 11.35
CA ASP A 163 6.33 18.95 12.09
C ASP A 163 5.79 17.52 12.08
N ILE A 164 5.02 17.20 13.13
CA ILE A 164 4.15 16.04 13.20
C ILE A 164 2.72 16.55 13.29
N ALA A 165 1.83 16.01 12.45
CA ALA A 165 0.42 16.35 12.43
C ALA A 165 -0.45 15.13 12.77
N PHE A 166 -1.59 15.40 13.41
CA PHE A 166 -2.63 14.42 13.68
C PHE A 166 -3.92 14.82 12.97
N TRP A 167 -4.54 13.87 12.30
CA TRP A 167 -5.70 14.08 11.44
C TRP A 167 -6.81 13.11 11.83
N GLN A 168 -8.06 13.57 11.78
CA GLN A 168 -9.23 12.71 11.89
C GLN A 168 -9.86 12.54 10.52
N TYR A 169 -9.66 11.37 9.92
CA TYR A 169 -10.39 10.97 8.72
C TYR A 169 -11.82 10.56 9.06
N GLN A 170 -12.76 11.14 8.34
CA GLN A 170 -14.17 10.77 8.35
C GLN A 170 -14.50 10.21 6.97
N ARG A 171 -14.89 8.93 6.91
CA ARG A 171 -15.28 8.30 5.65
C ARG A 171 -16.50 9.05 5.08
N PRO A 172 -16.46 9.53 3.82
CA PRO A 172 -17.61 10.16 3.21
C PRO A 172 -18.80 9.20 3.12
N GLU A 173 -20.01 9.68 3.37
CA GLU A 173 -21.22 8.88 3.21
C GLU A 173 -21.43 8.52 1.73
N GLY A 174 -21.71 7.24 1.43
CA GLY A 174 -22.11 6.79 0.10
C GLY A 174 -20.99 6.31 -0.84
N LEU A 175 -19.78 6.10 -0.31
CA LEU A 175 -18.70 5.34 -0.97
C LEU A 175 -18.75 3.85 -0.62
#